data_AF-A0A2T1GNW6-F1
#
_entry.id   AF-A0A2T1GNW6-F1
#
_cell.length_a   1.000
_cell.length_b   1.000
_cell.length_c   1.000
_cell.angle_alpha   90.00
_cell.angle_beta   90.00
_cell.angle_gamma   90.00
#
_symmetry.space_group_name_H-M   'P 1'
#
loop_
_entity.id
_entity.type
_entity.pdbx_description
1 polymer ?
#
loop_
_entity_poly.entity_id
_entity_poly.type
_entity_poly.pdbx_seq_one_letter_code
_entity_poly.pdbx_strand_id
1 'polypeptide(L)'
;MTELFNSFDNILSQAAPKIASRLQPGLTSERIEAQIARYSWTLPQSAFDLYRWHNGLSGQPGKLNLVEKLLRVKGKWHGELSGRENEIHLQLGERLIIAKFLPLDYALAGHRHLKLGRCPIDLLPFAILNDGKSTIYCMMRLDPENPIVYCANGTKLPPLGVTESFLSTQPQFNRANDLITFLIAVFQDRLNSIAIDENNPLDCEIDPTQFDRLYQQYRR
;
A
#
# COMPACT_ATOMS: atom_id res chain seq x y z
N MET A 1 17.44 3.91 4.26
CA MET A 1 16.25 3.38 3.56
C MET A 1 16.60 2.30 2.55
N THR A 2 17.60 2.52 1.69
CA THR A 2 18.06 1.53 0.69
C THR A 2 18.40 0.15 1.29
N GLU A 3 19.14 0.11 2.40
CA GLU A 3 19.46 -1.17 3.08
C GLU A 3 18.23 -1.90 3.62
N LEU A 4 17.25 -1.15 4.14
CA LEU A 4 15.99 -1.69 4.66
C LEU A 4 15.18 -2.34 3.54
N PHE A 5 15.09 -1.67 2.39
CA PHE A 5 14.39 -2.21 1.22
C PHE A 5 15.10 -3.41 0.60
N ASN A 6 16.42 -3.37 0.47
CA ASN A 6 17.18 -4.53 0.00
C ASN A 6 17.01 -5.74 0.95
N SER A 7 16.99 -5.49 2.26
CA SER A 7 16.70 -6.53 3.24
C SER A 7 15.28 -7.07 3.04
N PHE A 8 14.31 -6.20 2.78
CA PHE A 8 12.94 -6.64 2.57
C PHE A 8 12.79 -7.45 1.30
N ASP A 9 13.43 -7.08 0.18
CA ASP A 9 13.43 -7.87 -1.06
C ASP A 9 13.97 -9.27 -0.86
N ASN A 10 15.08 -9.40 -0.13
CA ASN A 10 15.67 -10.70 0.17
C ASN A 10 14.72 -11.58 0.97
N ILE A 11 14.07 -11.00 1.99
CA ILE A 11 13.10 -11.71 2.84
C ILE A 11 11.86 -12.07 2.04
N LEU A 12 11.34 -11.15 1.24
CA LEU A 12 10.13 -11.37 0.45
C LEU A 12 10.36 -12.41 -0.64
N SER A 13 11.52 -12.42 -1.28
CA SER A 13 11.89 -13.41 -2.30
C SER A 13 11.98 -14.82 -1.73
N GLN A 14 12.40 -14.97 -0.47
CA GLN A 14 12.45 -16.26 0.22
C GLN A 14 11.08 -16.65 0.78
N ALA A 15 10.43 -15.73 1.48
CA ALA A 15 9.21 -15.99 2.23
C ALA A 15 8.00 -16.08 1.32
N ALA A 16 7.93 -15.26 0.27
CA ALA A 16 6.77 -15.13 -0.60
C ALA A 16 7.18 -14.84 -2.06
N PRO A 17 7.87 -15.78 -2.75
CA PRO A 17 8.43 -15.56 -4.09
C PRO A 17 7.38 -15.15 -5.13
N LYS A 18 6.13 -15.63 -5.00
CA LYS A 18 5.00 -15.21 -5.86
C LYS A 18 4.65 -13.73 -5.70
N ILE A 19 4.81 -13.16 -4.51
CA ILE A 19 4.62 -11.72 -4.30
C ILE A 19 5.80 -10.96 -4.91
N ALA A 20 7.02 -11.38 -4.60
CA ALA A 20 8.24 -10.72 -5.09
C ALA A 20 8.26 -10.62 -6.62
N SER A 21 7.86 -11.68 -7.33
CA SER A 21 7.84 -11.70 -8.79
C SER A 21 6.82 -10.76 -9.45
N ARG A 22 5.84 -10.26 -8.67
CA ARG A 22 4.82 -9.32 -9.14
C ARG A 22 5.16 -7.87 -8.86
N LEU A 23 6.18 -7.59 -8.05
CA LEU A 23 6.61 -6.22 -7.79
C LEU A 23 7.11 -5.53 -9.07
N GLN A 24 6.60 -4.34 -9.35
CA GLN A 24 7.07 -3.53 -10.47
C GLN A 24 8.44 -2.95 -10.18
N PRO A 25 9.32 -2.86 -11.20
CA PRO A 25 10.54 -2.07 -11.08
C PRO A 25 10.24 -0.65 -10.57
N GLY A 26 11.10 -0.16 -9.69
CA GLY A 26 11.04 1.19 -9.18
C GLY A 26 11.15 2.26 -10.28
N LEU A 27 10.62 3.44 -9.99
CA LEU A 27 10.69 4.60 -10.88
C LEU A 27 12.02 5.35 -10.69
N THR A 28 12.47 6.04 -11.73
CA THR A 28 13.58 7.01 -11.60
C THR A 28 13.10 8.30 -10.93
N SER A 29 14.04 9.06 -10.37
CA SER A 29 13.75 10.37 -9.76
C SER A 29 13.02 11.30 -10.72
N GLU A 30 13.52 11.40 -11.95
CA GLU A 30 12.98 12.29 -12.99
C GLU A 30 11.54 11.89 -13.35
N ARG A 31 11.25 10.58 -13.36
CA ARG A 31 9.91 10.07 -13.67
C ARG A 31 8.92 10.30 -12.54
N ILE A 32 9.37 10.28 -11.28
CA ILE A 32 8.55 10.65 -10.12
C ILE A 32 8.27 12.14 -10.17
N GLU A 33 9.31 12.96 -10.30
CA GLU A 33 9.24 14.42 -10.37
C GLU A 33 8.30 14.90 -11.48
N ALA A 34 8.44 14.34 -12.69
CA ALA A 34 7.56 14.67 -13.81
C ALA A 34 6.08 14.37 -13.52
N GLN A 35 5.77 13.30 -12.79
CA GLN A 35 4.39 12.94 -12.45
C GLN A 35 3.78 13.85 -11.37
N ILE A 36 4.62 14.40 -10.48
CA ILE A 36 4.19 15.24 -9.36
C ILE A 36 4.33 16.75 -9.63
N ALA A 37 5.00 17.17 -10.70
CA ALA A 37 5.31 18.57 -11.00
C ALA A 37 4.11 19.54 -11.01
N ARG A 38 2.90 19.02 -11.22
CA ARG A 38 1.65 19.79 -11.24
C ARG A 38 1.00 20.01 -9.88
N TYR A 39 1.51 19.40 -8.82
CA TYR A 39 0.98 19.55 -7.46
C TYR A 39 1.74 20.63 -6.70
N SER A 40 1.06 21.29 -5.76
CA SER A 40 1.64 22.36 -4.93
C SER A 40 2.47 21.84 -3.75
N TRP A 41 2.42 20.54 -3.49
CA TRP A 41 3.15 19.88 -2.41
C TRP A 41 4.40 19.18 -2.94
N THR A 42 5.35 18.90 -2.05
CA THR A 42 6.53 18.08 -2.34
C THR A 42 6.31 16.67 -1.82
N LEU A 43 6.70 15.67 -2.59
CA LEU A 43 6.60 14.27 -2.16
C LEU A 43 7.60 14.04 -1.01
N PRO A 44 7.16 13.54 0.16
CA PRO A 44 8.10 13.21 1.23
C PRO A 44 9.14 12.19 0.78
N GLN A 45 10.37 12.30 1.30
CA GLN A 45 11.47 11.40 0.93
C GLN A 45 11.11 9.92 1.11
N SER A 46 10.32 9.59 2.13
CA SER A 46 9.85 8.23 2.37
C SER A 46 8.94 7.68 1.25
N ALA A 47 8.06 8.51 0.69
CA ALA A 47 7.27 8.12 -0.48
C ALA A 47 8.15 8.04 -1.74
N PHE A 48 9.11 8.97 -1.87
CA PHE A 48 10.06 8.94 -2.97
C PHE A 48 10.87 7.63 -2.98
N ASP A 49 11.43 7.26 -1.82
CA ASP A 49 12.19 6.02 -1.64
C ASP A 49 11.32 4.78 -1.90
N LEU A 50 10.06 4.78 -1.44
CA LEU A 50 9.10 3.69 -1.69
C LEU A 50 8.90 3.45 -3.19
N TYR A 51 8.60 4.50 -3.96
CA TYR A 51 8.34 4.38 -5.40
C TYR A 51 9.61 4.19 -6.24
N ARG A 52 10.78 4.59 -5.72
CA ARG A 52 12.09 4.25 -6.31
C ARG A 52 12.48 2.80 -6.06
N TRP A 53 11.98 2.20 -4.99
CA TRP A 53 12.17 0.79 -4.71
C TRP A 53 11.26 -0.06 -5.61
N HIS A 54 9.94 0.05 -5.45
CA HIS A 54 8.98 -0.65 -6.31
C HIS A 54 7.72 0.19 -6.57
N ASN A 55 7.22 0.14 -7.81
CA ASN A 55 6.05 0.90 -8.24
C ASN A 55 4.73 0.10 -8.14
N GLY A 56 4.49 -0.53 -7.00
CA GLY A 56 3.30 -1.38 -6.78
C GLY A 56 3.40 -2.78 -7.41
N LEU A 57 2.25 -3.44 -7.63
CA LEU A 57 2.17 -4.87 -7.97
C LEU A 57 1.87 -5.22 -9.44
N SER A 58 1.64 -4.26 -10.36
CA SER A 58 1.20 -4.68 -11.71
C SER A 58 2.35 -5.31 -12.50
N GLY A 59 2.28 -6.62 -12.76
CA GLY A 59 3.13 -7.30 -13.73
C GLY A 59 2.88 -6.71 -15.12
N GLN A 60 3.72 -5.75 -15.52
CA GLN A 60 3.57 -4.86 -16.68
C GLN A 60 2.26 -4.04 -16.65
N PRO A 61 2.31 -2.72 -16.97
CA PRO A 61 1.09 -1.95 -17.12
C PRO A 61 0.33 -2.47 -18.34
N GLY A 62 -0.78 -3.19 -18.11
CA GLY A 62 -1.78 -3.37 -19.15
C GLY A 62 -2.14 -2.01 -19.73
N LYS A 63 -2.30 -1.89 -21.05
CA LYS A 63 -2.75 -0.65 -21.68
C LYS A 63 -4.13 -0.32 -21.13
N LEU A 64 -4.18 0.64 -20.21
CA LEU A 64 -5.44 1.08 -19.64
C LEU A 64 -6.30 1.68 -20.75
N ASN A 65 -7.48 1.09 -20.96
CA ASN A 65 -8.43 1.53 -21.95
C ASN A 65 -9.11 2.84 -21.50
N LEU A 66 -9.85 3.47 -22.43
CA LEU A 66 -10.48 4.77 -22.17
C LEU A 66 -11.55 4.71 -21.06
N VAL A 67 -12.25 3.58 -20.93
CA VAL A 67 -13.28 3.38 -19.88
C VAL A 67 -12.62 3.33 -18.51
N GLU A 68 -11.46 2.70 -18.41
CA GLU A 68 -10.64 2.66 -17.20
C GLU A 68 -10.13 4.07 -16.84
N LYS A 69 -9.59 4.81 -17.82
CA LYS A 69 -9.25 6.24 -17.62
C LYS A 69 -10.43 7.09 -17.15
N LEU A 70 -11.67 6.76 -17.55
CA LEU A 70 -12.90 7.48 -17.20
C LEU A 70 -13.51 7.02 -15.86
N LEU A 71 -13.34 5.76 -15.47
CA LEU A 71 -13.78 5.21 -14.18
C LEU A 71 -12.95 5.78 -13.02
N ARG A 72 -11.69 6.15 -13.28
CA ARG A 72 -10.89 7.04 -12.40
C ARG A 72 -11.60 8.36 -12.05
N VAL A 73 -12.55 8.83 -12.87
CA VAL A 73 -13.31 10.08 -12.66
C VAL A 73 -14.64 9.86 -11.92
N LYS A 74 -15.26 8.68 -12.04
CA LYS A 74 -16.61 8.39 -11.50
C LYS A 74 -16.63 7.50 -10.26
N GLY A 75 -16.06 7.97 -9.15
CA GLY A 75 -16.31 7.38 -7.82
C GLY A 75 -15.82 5.94 -7.60
N LYS A 76 -15.03 5.39 -8.53
CA LYS A 76 -14.53 4.01 -8.51
C LYS A 76 -13.03 3.95 -8.75
N TRP A 77 -12.23 4.80 -8.08
CA TRP A 77 -10.77 4.87 -8.32
C TRP A 77 -9.98 3.56 -8.05
N HIS A 78 -10.66 2.49 -7.62
CA HIS A 78 -10.14 1.18 -7.18
C HIS A 78 -10.63 0.06 -8.10
N GLY A 79 -11.56 0.34 -9.02
CA GLY A 79 -12.24 -0.67 -9.83
C GLY A 79 -11.37 -1.33 -10.90
N GLU A 80 -10.15 -0.84 -11.09
CA GLU A 80 -9.25 -1.24 -12.19
C GLU A 80 -8.01 -2.02 -11.77
N LEU A 81 -7.64 -1.99 -10.50
CA LEU A 81 -6.60 -2.89 -9.97
C LEU A 81 -7.23 -4.24 -9.60
N SER A 82 -8.12 -4.74 -10.45
CA SER A 82 -8.69 -6.09 -10.37
C SER A 82 -7.76 -7.05 -11.11
N GLY A 83 -7.60 -8.26 -10.59
CA GLY A 83 -6.71 -9.25 -11.18
C GLY A 83 -5.73 -9.76 -10.15
N ARG A 84 -5.42 -11.07 -10.23
CA ARG A 84 -4.56 -11.74 -9.25
C ARG A 84 -3.16 -11.14 -9.23
N GLU A 85 -2.68 -10.64 -10.35
CA GLU A 85 -1.39 -9.98 -10.48
C GLU A 85 -1.27 -8.71 -9.63
N ASN A 86 -2.38 -8.02 -9.35
CA ASN A 86 -2.42 -6.79 -8.54
C ASN A 86 -2.79 -7.04 -7.08
N GLU A 87 -2.94 -8.30 -6.68
CA GLU A 87 -3.52 -8.71 -5.40
C GLU A 87 -2.58 -9.62 -4.63
N ILE A 88 -2.34 -9.32 -3.37
CA ILE A 88 -1.69 -10.24 -2.44
C ILE A 88 -2.78 -10.86 -1.57
N HIS A 89 -2.87 -12.18 -1.56
CA HIS A 89 -3.86 -12.93 -0.78
C HIS A 89 -3.18 -13.45 0.48
N LEU A 90 -3.46 -12.82 1.61
CA LEU A 90 -2.92 -13.10 2.93
C LEU A 90 -3.98 -13.80 3.78
N GLN A 91 -3.70 -14.98 4.29
CA GLN A 91 -4.55 -15.63 5.29
C GLN A 91 -4.11 -15.22 6.69
N LEU A 92 -5.02 -14.67 7.48
CA LEU A 92 -4.80 -14.31 8.89
C LEU A 92 -5.84 -15.06 9.73
N GLY A 93 -5.45 -16.22 10.27
CA GLY A 93 -6.39 -17.12 10.95
C GLY A 93 -7.47 -17.60 9.98
N GLU A 94 -8.74 -17.31 10.25
CA GLU A 94 -9.86 -17.63 9.34
C GLU A 94 -10.14 -16.52 8.31
N ARG A 95 -9.45 -15.37 8.38
CA ARG A 95 -9.73 -14.21 7.53
C ARG A 95 -8.80 -14.18 6.33
N LEU A 96 -9.38 -14.11 5.14
CA LEU A 96 -8.65 -13.76 3.92
C LEU A 96 -8.55 -12.23 3.80
N ILE A 97 -7.33 -11.71 3.75
CA ILE A 97 -7.02 -10.31 3.48
C ILE A 97 -6.43 -10.21 2.08
N ILE A 98 -7.04 -9.40 1.24
CA ILE A 98 -6.54 -9.05 -0.08
C ILE A 98 -5.87 -7.68 0.01
N ALA A 99 -4.56 -7.64 -0.18
CA ALA A 99 -3.77 -6.42 -0.19
C ALA A 99 -3.40 -5.99 -1.62
N LYS A 100 -3.38 -4.69 -1.89
CA LYS A 100 -2.99 -4.10 -3.17
C LYS A 100 -2.00 -2.97 -2.90
N PHE A 101 -0.82 -3.01 -3.50
CA PHE A 101 0.11 -1.88 -3.50
C PHE A 101 -0.03 -1.11 -4.82
N LEU A 102 -0.28 0.19 -4.69
CA LEU A 102 -0.74 1.05 -5.77
C LEU A 102 0.47 1.66 -6.50
N PRO A 103 0.54 1.53 -7.84
CA PRO A 103 1.48 2.32 -8.64
C PRO A 103 1.27 3.82 -8.41
N LEU A 104 2.33 4.63 -8.61
CA LEU A 104 2.29 6.06 -8.31
C LEU A 104 1.17 6.79 -9.06
N ASP A 105 0.90 6.46 -10.33
CA ASP A 105 -0.15 7.11 -11.10
C ASP A 105 -1.56 6.85 -10.51
N TYR A 106 -1.79 5.63 -9.99
CA TYR A 106 -3.00 5.25 -9.27
C TYR A 106 -3.11 5.96 -7.92
N ALA A 107 -2.00 6.02 -7.17
CA ALA A 107 -1.94 6.73 -5.90
C ALA A 107 -2.27 8.22 -6.08
N LEU A 108 -1.73 8.85 -7.12
CA LEU A 108 -2.01 10.24 -7.49
C LEU A 108 -3.46 10.46 -7.94
N ALA A 109 -4.08 9.48 -8.59
CA ALA A 109 -5.52 9.52 -8.90
C ALA A 109 -6.36 9.48 -7.61
N GLY A 110 -5.98 8.62 -6.65
CA GLY A 110 -6.60 8.57 -5.32
C GLY A 110 -6.45 9.88 -4.55
N HIS A 111 -5.27 10.51 -4.58
CA HIS A 111 -5.04 11.85 -4.01
C HIS A 111 -6.03 12.88 -4.59
N ARG A 112 -6.16 12.95 -5.91
CA ARG A 112 -7.13 13.85 -6.57
C ARG A 112 -8.56 13.57 -6.15
N HIS A 113 -8.91 12.30 -6.00
CA HIS A 113 -10.23 11.89 -5.54
C HIS A 113 -10.52 12.38 -4.12
N LEU A 114 -9.54 12.33 -3.21
CA LEU A 114 -9.63 12.91 -1.88
C LEU A 114 -9.82 14.44 -1.93
N LYS A 115 -9.09 15.14 -2.80
CA LYS A 115 -9.26 16.61 -2.98
C LYS A 115 -10.63 16.97 -3.55
N LEU A 116 -11.20 16.18 -4.46
CA LEU A 116 -12.56 16.40 -4.98
C LEU A 116 -13.64 16.34 -3.90
N GLY A 117 -13.44 15.54 -2.84
CA GLY A 117 -14.31 15.59 -1.67
C GLY A 117 -13.94 16.58 -0.60
N ARG A 118 -13.05 17.51 -0.91
CA ARG A 118 -12.64 18.56 0.03
C ARG A 118 -11.91 17.98 1.25
N CYS A 119 -11.16 16.89 1.09
CA CYS A 119 -10.22 16.47 2.12
C CYS A 119 -9.21 17.61 2.35
N PRO A 120 -9.11 18.16 3.57
CA PRO A 120 -8.27 19.33 3.85
C PRO A 120 -6.79 18.98 3.85
N ILE A 121 -6.44 17.71 4.05
CA ILE A 121 -5.06 17.23 4.16
C ILE A 121 -4.64 16.65 2.81
N ASP A 122 -3.40 16.90 2.42
CA ASP A 122 -2.80 16.24 1.27
C ASP A 122 -2.34 14.83 1.67
N LEU A 123 -3.06 13.84 1.15
CA LEU A 123 -2.82 12.42 1.41
C LEU A 123 -2.56 11.68 0.10
N LEU A 124 -1.66 10.71 0.14
CA LEU A 124 -1.35 9.81 -0.95
C LEU A 124 -1.71 8.36 -0.58
N PRO A 125 -2.82 7.82 -1.08
CA PRO A 125 -3.14 6.42 -0.88
C PRO A 125 -2.16 5.56 -1.68
N PHE A 126 -1.40 4.69 -1.00
CA PHE A 126 -0.39 3.84 -1.62
C PHE A 126 -0.66 2.34 -1.46
N ALA A 127 -1.56 1.95 -0.54
CA ALA A 127 -2.02 0.58 -0.44
C ALA A 127 -3.50 0.48 -0.03
N ILE A 128 -4.13 -0.62 -0.40
CA ILE A 128 -5.53 -0.96 -0.06
C ILE A 128 -5.54 -2.37 0.51
N LEU A 129 -6.23 -2.57 1.63
CA LEU A 129 -6.47 -3.88 2.23
C LEU A 129 -7.98 -4.15 2.26
N ASN A 130 -8.41 -5.35 1.91
CA ASN A 130 -9.81 -5.76 1.93
C ASN A 130 -9.95 -7.15 2.57
N ASP A 131 -10.80 -7.28 3.57
CA ASP A 131 -11.03 -8.56 4.27
C ASP A 131 -12.39 -9.20 3.93
N GLY A 132 -13.00 -8.79 2.82
CA GLY A 132 -14.33 -9.18 2.35
C GLY A 132 -15.48 -8.39 3.01
N LYS A 133 -15.28 -7.81 4.19
CA LYS A 133 -16.30 -7.03 4.92
C LYS A 133 -16.00 -5.53 4.93
N SER A 134 -14.72 -5.19 5.01
CA SER A 134 -14.20 -3.86 5.19
C SER A 134 -13.07 -3.59 4.20
N THR A 135 -12.87 -2.31 3.90
CA THR A 135 -11.72 -1.86 3.11
C THR A 135 -10.97 -0.82 3.92
N ILE A 136 -9.66 -1.01 4.00
CA ILE A 136 -8.72 -0.16 4.70
C ILE A 136 -7.81 0.50 3.67
N TYR A 137 -7.61 1.80 3.81
CA TYR A 137 -6.75 2.58 2.92
C TYR A 137 -5.51 3.02 3.69
N CYS A 138 -4.36 2.58 3.23
CA CYS A 138 -3.08 3.05 3.72
C CYS A 138 -2.68 4.30 2.93
N MET A 139 -2.65 5.44 3.62
CA MET A 139 -2.44 6.76 3.06
C MET A 139 -1.28 7.45 3.76
N MET A 140 -0.32 7.97 2.99
CA MET A 140 0.78 8.77 3.52
C MET A 140 0.40 10.26 3.48
N ARG A 141 0.65 10.99 4.57
CA ARG A 141 0.59 12.45 4.59
C ARG A 141 1.69 13.03 3.71
N LEU A 142 1.30 13.93 2.81
CA LEU A 142 2.21 14.63 1.89
C LEU A 142 2.77 15.88 2.56
N ASP A 143 3.45 15.64 3.67
CA ASP A 143 4.10 16.65 4.50
C ASP A 143 5.56 16.20 4.70
N PRO A 144 6.55 16.87 4.08
CA PRO A 144 7.95 16.47 4.17
C PRO A 144 8.50 16.44 5.61
N GLU A 145 7.94 17.27 6.49
CA GLU A 145 8.38 17.36 7.89
C GLU A 145 7.73 16.28 8.76
N ASN A 146 6.52 15.84 8.40
CA ASN A 146 5.75 14.88 9.18
C ASN A 146 4.99 13.84 8.32
N PRO A 147 5.70 12.91 7.66
CA PRO A 147 5.09 11.91 6.77
C PRO A 147 4.51 10.73 7.55
N ILE A 148 3.34 10.95 8.16
CA ILE A 148 2.57 9.91 8.86
C ILE A 148 1.84 9.03 7.84
N VAL A 149 1.83 7.71 8.08
CA VAL A 149 1.01 6.75 7.35
C VAL A 149 -0.21 6.39 8.18
N TYR A 150 -1.41 6.60 7.63
CA TYR A 150 -2.68 6.22 8.23
C TYR A 150 -3.26 4.99 7.53
N CYS A 151 -3.75 4.00 8.28
CA CYS A 151 -4.50 2.87 7.72
C CYS A 151 -5.99 3.04 8.11
N ALA A 152 -6.73 3.80 7.31
CA ALA A 152 -8.09 4.21 7.63
C ALA A 152 -9.11 3.12 7.27
N ASN A 153 -9.85 2.63 8.27
CA ASN A 153 -10.92 1.65 8.09
C ASN A 153 -12.25 2.33 7.77
N GLY A 154 -13.08 1.68 6.94
CA GLY A 154 -14.48 2.07 6.77
C GLY A 154 -14.69 3.28 5.86
N THR A 155 -13.64 3.84 5.27
CA THR A 155 -13.82 4.78 4.17
C THR A 155 -14.22 3.99 2.94
N LYS A 156 -15.53 3.75 2.75
CA LYS A 156 -16.03 3.85 1.38
C LYS A 156 -15.47 5.19 0.92
N LEU A 157 -14.75 5.26 -0.19
CA LEU A 157 -14.29 6.55 -0.70
C LEU A 157 -15.42 7.16 -1.55
N PRO A 158 -16.56 7.65 -1.00
CA PRO A 158 -17.12 8.90 -1.43
C PRO A 158 -16.63 9.97 -0.45
N PRO A 159 -16.08 11.07 -0.95
CA PRO A 159 -14.94 11.72 -0.32
C PRO A 159 -15.33 12.73 0.80
N LEU A 160 -16.37 12.44 1.57
CA LEU A 160 -16.82 13.27 2.70
C LEU A 160 -16.36 12.63 4.02
N GLY A 161 -15.61 13.38 4.83
CA GLY A 161 -15.34 13.01 6.22
C GLY A 161 -13.91 12.58 6.57
N VAL A 162 -12.99 12.49 5.60
CA VAL A 162 -11.56 12.31 5.92
C VAL A 162 -11.00 13.63 6.45
N THR A 163 -10.95 13.73 7.78
CA THR A 163 -10.48 14.90 8.55
C THR A 163 -9.31 14.49 9.44
N GLU A 164 -8.58 15.46 10.00
CA GLU A 164 -7.51 15.16 10.98
C GLU A 164 -8.07 14.42 12.19
N SER A 165 -9.25 14.82 12.68
CA SER A 165 -9.92 14.14 13.80
C SER A 165 -10.23 12.68 13.46
N PHE A 166 -10.78 12.41 12.27
CA PHE A 166 -11.02 11.03 11.84
C PHE A 166 -9.72 10.22 11.72
N LEU A 167 -8.67 10.80 11.12
CA LEU A 167 -7.38 10.13 10.94
C LEU A 167 -6.67 9.85 12.27
N SER A 168 -6.81 10.74 13.25
CA SER A 168 -6.19 10.60 14.57
C SER A 168 -6.68 9.37 15.33
N THR A 169 -7.86 8.85 15.01
CA THR A 169 -8.40 7.61 15.62
C THR A 169 -8.03 6.35 14.85
N GLN A 170 -7.39 6.48 13.68
CA GLN A 170 -7.00 5.34 12.85
C GLN A 170 -5.64 4.79 13.29
N PRO A 171 -5.36 3.51 12.99
CA PRO A 171 -4.00 2.98 12.99
C PRO A 171 -3.02 3.88 12.24
N GLN A 172 -1.87 4.14 12.86
CA GLN A 172 -0.85 5.04 12.34
C GLN A 172 0.55 4.44 12.44
N PHE A 173 1.38 4.75 11.45
CA PHE A 173 2.83 4.59 11.51
C PHE A 173 3.45 5.97 11.35
N ASN A 174 4.32 6.36 12.28
CA ASN A 174 4.90 7.71 12.30
C ASN A 174 5.77 7.98 11.07
N ARG A 175 6.36 6.93 10.49
CA ARG A 175 7.19 6.99 9.29
C ARG A 175 6.93 5.77 8.42
N ALA A 176 7.16 5.89 7.11
CA ALA A 176 7.09 4.74 6.21
C ALA A 176 8.06 3.62 6.62
N ASN A 177 9.23 3.97 7.18
CA ASN A 177 10.21 3.00 7.66
C ASN A 177 9.60 2.05 8.70
N ASP A 178 8.78 2.58 9.62
CA ASP A 178 8.15 1.77 10.68
C ASP A 178 7.19 0.74 10.07
N LEU A 179 6.45 1.14 9.01
CA LEU A 179 5.63 0.23 8.23
C LEU A 179 6.48 -0.85 7.54
N ILE A 180 7.59 -0.48 6.89
CA ILE A 180 8.46 -1.45 6.21
C ILE A 180 9.12 -2.40 7.20
N THR A 181 9.58 -1.91 8.35
CA THR A 181 10.12 -2.76 9.43
C THR A 181 9.05 -3.71 9.98
N PHE A 182 7.82 -3.24 10.16
CA PHE A 182 6.70 -4.11 10.51
C PHE A 182 6.47 -5.22 9.46
N LEU A 183 6.45 -4.88 8.17
CA LEU A 183 6.30 -5.86 7.09
C LEU A 183 7.45 -6.87 7.08
N ILE A 184 8.70 -6.41 7.24
CA ILE A 184 9.88 -7.27 7.37
C ILE A 184 9.66 -8.30 8.49
N ALA A 185 9.26 -7.86 9.68
CA ALA A 185 9.04 -8.75 10.81
C ALA A 185 7.95 -9.80 10.54
N VAL A 186 6.85 -9.39 9.88
CA VAL A 186 5.77 -10.30 9.48
C VAL A 186 6.27 -11.38 8.51
N PHE A 187 7.05 -11.02 7.49
CA PHE A 187 7.55 -11.99 6.52
C PHE A 187 8.73 -12.84 7.05
N GLN A 188 9.51 -12.31 7.98
CA GLN A 188 10.53 -13.10 8.69
C GLN A 188 9.90 -14.18 9.57
N ASP A 189 8.80 -13.87 10.25
CA ASP A 189 8.07 -14.85 11.05
C ASP A 189 7.60 -16.04 10.20
N ARG A 190 7.11 -15.76 8.99
CA ARG A 190 6.73 -16.80 8.03
C ARG A 190 7.89 -17.73 7.66
N LEU A 191 9.11 -17.22 7.46
CA LEU A 191 10.28 -18.06 7.16
C LEU A 191 10.55 -19.09 8.26
N ASN A 192 10.17 -18.77 9.50
CA ASN A 192 10.33 -19.65 10.64
C ASN A 192 9.17 -20.66 10.79
N SER A 193 8.08 -20.49 10.03
CA SER A 193 6.89 -21.35 10.03
C SER A 193 6.92 -22.30 8.83
N ILE A 194 7.03 -23.61 9.09
CA ILE A 194 7.25 -24.63 8.05
C ILE A 194 5.92 -25.02 7.40
N ALA A 195 5.64 -24.44 6.23
CA ALA A 195 4.97 -25.09 5.09
C ALA A 195 4.89 -24.11 3.91
N ILE A 196 5.77 -24.26 2.92
CA ILE A 196 5.60 -23.63 1.60
C ILE A 196 4.83 -24.63 0.75
N ASP A 197 3.52 -24.47 0.65
CA ASP A 197 2.73 -25.16 -0.36
C ASP A 197 2.72 -24.32 -1.65
N GLU A 198 3.47 -24.79 -2.65
CA GLU A 198 3.58 -24.12 -3.95
C GLU A 198 2.25 -24.09 -4.72
N ASN A 199 1.32 -24.99 -4.42
CA ASN A 199 0.00 -25.07 -5.04
C ASN A 199 -1.07 -24.26 -4.30
N ASN A 200 -0.75 -23.65 -3.17
CA ASN A 200 -1.70 -22.85 -2.40
C ASN A 200 -2.11 -21.61 -3.21
N PRO A 201 -3.42 -21.33 -3.37
CA PRO A 201 -3.90 -20.09 -3.97
C PRO A 201 -3.56 -18.86 -3.14
N LEU A 202 -3.26 -19.02 -1.85
CA LEU A 202 -2.79 -17.97 -0.94
C LEU A 202 -1.33 -17.63 -1.22
N ASP A 203 -0.98 -16.34 -1.08
CA ASP A 203 0.40 -15.91 -1.19
C ASP A 203 1.16 -16.08 0.12
N CYS A 204 0.48 -15.91 1.25
CA CYS A 204 1.06 -15.92 2.58
C CYS A 204 0.00 -16.32 3.62
N GLU A 205 0.42 -17.10 4.62
CA GLU A 205 -0.37 -17.37 5.82
C GLU A 205 0.37 -16.78 7.01
N ILE A 206 -0.37 -16.08 7.87
CA ILE A 206 0.17 -15.33 8.99
C ILE A 206 -0.52 -15.82 10.25
N ASP A 207 0.27 -16.18 11.27
CA ASP A 207 -0.26 -16.52 12.59
C ASP A 207 -0.90 -15.27 13.25
N PRO A 208 -2.19 -15.33 13.63
CA PRO A 208 -2.87 -14.18 14.23
C PRO A 208 -2.25 -13.70 15.54
N THR A 209 -1.81 -14.62 16.39
CA THR A 209 -1.28 -14.28 17.72
C THR A 209 0.03 -13.51 17.58
N GLN A 210 0.87 -13.97 16.67
CA GLN A 210 2.16 -13.37 16.39
C GLN A 210 2.03 -12.07 15.59
N PHE A 211 1.11 -12.02 14.62
CA PHE A 211 0.76 -10.78 13.94
C PHE A 211 0.31 -9.69 14.91
N ASP A 212 -0.58 -10.02 15.84
CA ASP A 212 -1.06 -9.06 16.84
C ASP A 212 0.09 -8.58 17.74
N ARG A 213 0.96 -9.48 18.19
CA ARG A 213 2.16 -9.11 18.97
C ARG A 213 3.07 -8.15 18.21
N LEU A 214 3.37 -8.46 16.95
CA LEU A 214 4.17 -7.59 16.09
C LEU A 214 3.47 -6.25 15.91
N TYR A 215 2.18 -6.26 15.58
CA TYR A 215 1.41 -5.04 15.34
C TYR A 215 1.42 -4.10 16.55
N GLN A 216 1.30 -4.62 17.79
CA GLN A 216 1.39 -3.80 19.00
C GLN A 216 2.77 -3.15 19.23
N GLN A 217 3.86 -3.71 18.69
CA GLN A 217 5.20 -3.11 18.81
C GLN A 217 5.37 -1.86 17.94
N TYR A 218 4.65 -1.81 16.81
CA TYR A 218 4.76 -0.73 15.82
C TYR A 218 3.57 0.22 15.83
N ARG A 219 2.46 -0.16 16.45
CA ARG A 219 1.32 0.71 16.71
C ARG A 219 1.68 1.71 17.80
N ARG A 220 1.49 2.99 17.52
CA ARG A 220 1.50 4.07 18.51
C ARG A 220 0.12 4.70 18.61
#